data_AF-A0A0L7MCD3-F1
#
_entry.id   AF-A0A0L7MCD3-F1
#
_cell.length_a   1.000
_cell.length_b   1.000
_cell.length_c   1.000
_cell.angle_alpha   90.00
_cell.angle_beta   90.00
_cell.angle_gamma   90.00
#
_symmetry.space_group_name_H-M   'P 1'
#
loop_
_entity.id
_entity.type
_entity.pdbx_description
1 polymer ?
#
loop_
_entity_poly.entity_id
_entity_poly.type
_entity_poly.pdbx_seq_one_letter_code
_entity_poly.pdbx_strand_id
1 'polypeptide(L)'
;MTASSNFWLQDIPQQLAALDAAALRRTRRTVAPLQGARILVDGQPMLQFCSNDYLGLAQHPAMIEAACAGAQDFGVGSGGSPMVNGHSTANAALEEELARFVQLPRALYFYAGFATNASIIPALVGAGDAIFSDALNHASLIDGCRLSRAQIHRFEHGDLAALEQLLAACPVQRKLVVSDAVFSMDGNLADIEGLLALCERYDALLLLDDAHGFGVLGPQGRGSLAAAGLTGAKASPRVLYMATLSKAAGVSGAFVAGHALLIEWLLQKTRSYTFATAAPAMLARALQTSLQLIEQHSALREQLQARIAQLRAGLQPLLQGTGWQLLPSETAVQALVVGRNDAALGLMEGLRRRGLWVPAIRPPTVPAGTARLRIALSALHTEADVNQLLAALQELAS
;
A
#
# COMPACT_ATOMS: atom_id res chain seq x y z
N MET A 1 37.97 30.89 25.57
CA MET A 1 36.63 30.74 24.97
C MET A 1 36.69 29.52 24.05
N THR A 2 36.25 28.37 24.54
CA THR A 2 36.25 27.12 23.77
C THR A 2 35.11 27.16 22.75
N ALA A 3 35.45 27.13 21.47
CA ALA A 3 34.48 27.00 20.40
C ALA A 3 33.70 25.69 20.62
N SER A 4 32.41 25.82 20.90
CA SER A 4 31.47 24.69 20.94
C SER A 4 31.44 24.04 19.55
N SER A 5 32.09 22.88 19.40
CA SER A 5 31.98 22.09 18.17
C SER A 5 30.57 21.54 18.07
N ASN A 6 29.78 22.05 17.13
CA ASN A 6 28.44 21.54 16.88
C ASN A 6 28.55 20.22 16.10
N PHE A 7 28.75 19.12 16.84
CA PHE A 7 28.90 17.77 16.30
C PHE A 7 27.82 17.43 15.27
N TRP A 8 26.55 17.72 15.56
CA TRP A 8 25.44 17.45 14.64
C TRP A 8 25.59 18.17 13.30
N LEU A 9 25.96 19.46 13.31
CA LEU A 9 26.15 20.24 12.08
C LEU A 9 27.47 19.91 11.36
N GLN A 10 28.39 19.16 11.98
CA GLN A 10 29.61 18.66 11.35
C GLN A 10 29.43 17.24 10.77
N ASP A 11 28.68 16.39 11.47
CA ASP A 11 28.48 14.98 11.14
C ASP A 11 27.39 14.78 10.07
N ILE A 12 26.25 15.48 10.18
CA ILE A 12 25.13 15.34 9.21
C ILE A 12 25.57 15.62 7.76
N PRO A 13 26.39 16.65 7.44
CA PRO A 13 26.93 16.82 6.09
C PRO A 13 27.73 15.62 5.59
N GLN A 14 28.50 14.93 6.44
CA GLN A 14 29.24 13.73 6.07
C GLN A 14 28.30 12.56 5.78
N GLN A 15 27.24 12.38 6.58
CA GLN A 15 26.21 11.38 6.31
C GLN A 15 25.46 11.65 5.00
N LEU A 16 25.16 12.93 4.68
CA LEU A 16 24.56 13.31 3.40
C LEU A 16 25.51 13.03 2.23
N ALA A 17 26.80 13.33 2.37
CA ALA A 17 27.82 13.01 1.38
C ALA A 17 27.97 11.50 1.17
N ALA A 18 27.82 10.68 2.22
CA ALA A 18 27.81 9.22 2.10
C ALA A 18 26.59 8.72 1.31
N LEU A 19 25.41 9.32 1.50
CA LEU A 19 24.23 9.03 0.67
C LEU A 19 24.45 9.44 -0.79
N ASP A 20 25.11 10.56 -1.04
CA ASP A 20 25.45 11.02 -2.39
C ASP A 20 26.44 10.04 -3.07
N ALA A 21 27.51 9.64 -2.37
CA ALA A 21 28.50 8.68 -2.86
C ALA A 21 27.89 7.30 -3.17
N ALA A 22 26.88 6.87 -2.42
CA ALA A 22 26.16 5.62 -2.64
C ALA A 22 24.98 5.75 -3.64
N ALA A 23 24.74 6.93 -4.22
CA ALA A 23 23.58 7.23 -5.06
C ALA A 23 22.22 6.95 -4.36
N LEU A 24 22.15 7.16 -3.04
CA LEU A 24 20.97 6.91 -2.20
C LEU A 24 20.21 8.19 -1.84
N ARG A 25 20.78 9.39 -2.02
CA ARG A 25 20.06 10.65 -1.76
C ARG A 25 18.85 10.78 -2.68
N ARG A 26 17.71 11.17 -2.09
CA ARG A 26 16.43 11.34 -2.79
C ARG A 26 16.12 12.82 -2.91
N THR A 27 15.60 13.22 -4.07
CA THR A 27 15.16 14.60 -4.34
C THR A 27 13.65 14.61 -4.54
N ARG A 28 12.94 15.47 -3.81
CA ARG A 28 11.51 15.69 -4.01
C ARG A 28 11.29 16.48 -5.30
N ARG A 29 10.25 16.10 -6.04
CA ARG A 29 9.82 16.74 -7.28
C ARG A 29 8.46 17.39 -7.06
N THR A 30 8.22 18.51 -7.71
CA THR A 30 6.89 19.13 -7.72
C THR A 30 6.08 18.48 -8.82
N VAL A 31 4.89 17.99 -8.48
CA VAL A 31 4.00 17.31 -9.43
C VAL A 31 2.64 17.99 -9.51
N ALA A 32 2.06 18.01 -10.70
CA ALA A 32 0.68 18.42 -10.92
C ALA A 32 -0.01 17.43 -11.87
N PRO A 33 -1.28 17.11 -11.64
CA PRO A 33 -2.00 16.17 -12.50
C PRO A 33 -2.26 16.76 -13.90
N LEU A 34 -2.27 15.89 -14.91
CA LEU A 34 -2.81 16.16 -16.25
C LEU A 34 -3.90 15.13 -16.56
N GLN A 35 -4.48 15.20 -17.77
CA GLN A 35 -5.46 14.24 -18.24
C GLN A 35 -4.87 12.83 -18.39
N GLY A 36 -5.65 11.81 -18.02
CA GLY A 36 -5.26 10.40 -18.12
C GLY A 36 -4.08 10.07 -17.20
N ALA A 37 -3.20 9.18 -17.64
CA ALA A 37 -2.02 8.76 -16.88
C ALA A 37 -0.83 9.75 -16.95
N ARG A 38 -1.08 11.04 -17.28
CA ARG A 38 -0.02 12.05 -17.42
C ARG A 38 0.05 12.99 -16.21
N ILE A 39 1.24 13.47 -15.93
CA ILE A 39 1.53 14.46 -14.88
C ILE A 39 2.57 15.47 -15.38
N LEU A 40 2.57 16.68 -14.82
CA LEU A 40 3.72 17.58 -14.88
C LEU A 40 4.68 17.19 -13.77
N VAL A 41 5.96 17.03 -14.09
CA VAL A 41 7.05 16.84 -13.12
C VAL A 41 8.05 17.97 -13.31
N ASP A 42 8.19 18.85 -12.31
CA ASP A 42 8.98 20.08 -12.39
C ASP A 42 8.69 20.88 -13.68
N GLY A 43 7.40 20.96 -14.04
CA GLY A 43 6.92 21.68 -15.24
C GLY A 43 7.03 20.90 -16.56
N GLN A 44 7.58 19.69 -16.57
CA GLN A 44 7.69 18.86 -17.78
C GLN A 44 6.60 17.78 -17.83
N PRO A 45 5.85 17.65 -18.94
CA PRO A 45 4.84 16.61 -19.08
C PRO A 45 5.48 15.22 -19.19
N MET A 46 4.98 14.29 -18.37
CA MET A 46 5.45 12.91 -18.33
C MET A 46 4.27 11.94 -18.24
N LEU A 47 4.40 10.79 -18.90
CA LEU A 47 3.51 9.65 -18.75
C LEU A 47 4.01 8.80 -17.57
N GLN A 48 3.20 8.65 -16.52
CA GLN A 48 3.63 8.02 -15.27
C GLN A 48 3.23 6.55 -15.16
N PHE A 49 4.21 5.67 -14.93
CA PHE A 49 3.98 4.28 -14.51
C PHE A 49 4.42 4.08 -13.07
N CYS A 50 4.03 5.02 -12.19
CA CYS A 50 4.42 5.02 -10.78
C CYS A 50 3.28 5.33 -9.81
N SER A 51 2.10 5.68 -10.34
CA SER A 51 0.95 6.05 -9.52
C SER A 51 0.42 4.84 -8.77
N ASN A 52 -0.03 5.05 -7.54
CA ASN A 52 -0.80 4.06 -6.81
C ASN A 52 -2.33 4.25 -6.97
N ASP A 53 -2.77 5.25 -7.75
CA ASP A 53 -4.17 5.41 -8.16
C ASP A 53 -4.50 4.41 -9.28
N TYR A 54 -4.68 3.16 -8.89
CA TYR A 54 -4.84 2.02 -9.80
C TYR A 54 -6.08 2.11 -10.67
N LEU A 55 -7.12 2.78 -10.20
CA LEU A 55 -8.39 2.92 -10.93
C LEU A 55 -8.58 4.31 -11.52
N GLY A 56 -7.68 5.26 -11.25
CA GLY A 56 -7.78 6.62 -11.78
C GLY A 56 -8.84 7.48 -11.11
N LEU A 57 -9.22 7.15 -9.88
CA LEU A 57 -10.36 7.79 -9.20
C LEU A 57 -9.99 9.12 -8.56
N ALA A 58 -8.70 9.41 -8.35
CA ALA A 58 -8.28 10.62 -7.64
C ALA A 58 -8.68 11.92 -8.36
N GLN A 59 -8.91 11.87 -9.68
CA GLN A 59 -9.37 13.00 -10.49
C GLN A 59 -10.80 12.84 -11.01
N HIS A 60 -11.54 11.84 -10.54
CA HIS A 60 -12.87 11.55 -11.07
C HIS A 60 -13.85 12.70 -10.73
N PRO A 61 -14.62 13.25 -11.70
CA PRO A 61 -15.49 14.40 -11.45
C PRO A 61 -16.46 14.22 -10.28
N ALA A 62 -17.10 13.05 -10.18
CA ALA A 62 -18.02 12.74 -9.07
C ALA A 62 -17.32 12.74 -7.69
N MET A 63 -16.04 12.38 -7.63
CA MET A 63 -15.24 12.41 -6.39
C MET A 63 -14.97 13.84 -5.95
N ILE A 64 -14.62 14.70 -6.91
CA ILE A 64 -14.37 16.13 -6.68
C ILE A 64 -15.66 16.81 -6.22
N GLU A 65 -16.78 16.53 -6.87
CA GLU A 65 -18.10 17.06 -6.50
C GLU A 65 -18.50 16.64 -5.08
N ALA A 66 -18.35 15.35 -4.74
CA ALA A 66 -18.62 14.83 -3.40
C ALA A 66 -17.74 15.47 -2.32
N ALA A 67 -16.45 15.70 -2.62
CA ALA A 67 -15.55 16.42 -1.73
C ALA A 67 -15.99 17.89 -1.53
N CYS A 68 -16.34 18.60 -2.61
CA CYS A 68 -16.84 19.97 -2.55
C CYS A 68 -18.12 20.07 -1.72
N ALA A 69 -19.09 19.16 -1.92
CA ALA A 69 -20.31 19.10 -1.13
C ALA A 69 -19.99 18.84 0.36
N GLY A 70 -19.11 17.89 0.66
CA GLY A 70 -18.69 17.63 2.04
C GLY A 70 -17.99 18.82 2.71
N ALA A 71 -17.23 19.61 1.95
CA ALA A 71 -16.62 20.83 2.46
C ALA A 71 -17.66 21.95 2.72
N GLN A 72 -18.72 22.02 1.92
CA GLN A 72 -19.84 22.96 2.13
C GLN A 72 -20.66 22.58 3.37
N ASP A 73 -20.92 21.29 3.57
CA ASP A 73 -21.75 20.79 4.68
C ASP A 73 -21.05 20.85 6.03
N PHE A 74 -19.75 20.53 6.08
CA PHE A 74 -19.01 20.30 7.34
C PHE A 74 -17.81 21.22 7.54
N GLY A 75 -17.44 22.03 6.54
CA GLY A 75 -16.18 22.76 6.51
C GLY A 75 -14.98 21.89 6.14
N VAL A 76 -13.79 22.52 6.10
CA VAL A 76 -12.56 21.90 5.57
C VAL A 76 -11.81 21.06 6.62
N GLY A 77 -11.98 21.36 7.91
CA GLY A 77 -11.30 20.67 9.01
C GLY A 77 -12.29 19.97 9.94
N SER A 78 -11.85 18.92 10.64
CA SER A 78 -12.68 18.21 11.62
C SER A 78 -12.72 18.89 13.00
N GLY A 79 -11.81 19.82 13.28
CA GLY A 79 -11.80 20.60 14.54
C GLY A 79 -11.33 19.87 15.80
N GLY A 80 -11.10 18.55 15.73
CA GLY A 80 -10.57 17.77 16.86
C GLY A 80 -10.41 16.29 16.55
N SER A 81 -10.10 15.49 17.57
CA SER A 81 -9.97 14.04 17.41
C SER A 81 -11.34 13.37 17.32
N PRO A 82 -11.43 12.14 16.75
CA PRO A 82 -12.68 11.39 16.70
C PRO A 82 -13.34 11.22 18.08
N MET A 83 -12.53 11.09 19.13
CA MET A 83 -13.01 10.83 20.50
C MET A 83 -13.57 12.07 21.23
N VAL A 84 -13.40 13.27 20.67
CA VAL A 84 -13.83 14.52 21.33
C VAL A 84 -14.99 15.15 20.56
N ASN A 85 -14.72 15.62 19.34
CA ASN A 85 -15.71 16.31 18.51
C ASN A 85 -15.46 16.18 16.99
N GLY A 86 -14.41 15.48 16.57
CA GLY A 86 -13.98 15.40 15.17
C GLY A 86 -14.63 14.27 14.37
N HIS A 87 -15.41 13.40 15.01
CA HIS A 87 -16.09 12.29 14.33
C HIS A 87 -17.43 12.77 13.77
N SER A 88 -17.46 13.11 12.48
CA SER A 88 -18.67 13.61 11.81
C SER A 88 -19.64 12.48 11.44
N THR A 89 -20.89 12.84 11.12
CA THR A 89 -21.88 11.91 10.56
C THR A 89 -21.43 11.29 9.24
N ALA A 90 -20.63 11.99 8.43
CA ALA A 90 -20.05 11.43 7.21
C ALA A 90 -18.97 10.37 7.50
N ASN A 91 -18.18 10.54 8.56
CA ASN A 91 -17.21 9.54 8.98
C ASN A 91 -17.91 8.26 9.47
N ALA A 92 -18.95 8.40 10.30
CA ALA A 92 -19.72 7.27 10.79
C ALA A 92 -20.38 6.48 9.65
N ALA A 93 -21.00 7.19 8.69
CA ALA A 93 -21.61 6.56 7.52
C ALA A 93 -20.56 5.84 6.63
N LEU A 94 -19.36 6.42 6.48
CA LEU A 94 -18.28 5.74 5.76
C LEU A 94 -17.86 4.44 6.45
N GLU A 95 -17.77 4.39 7.78
CA GLU A 95 -17.42 3.16 8.51
C GLU A 95 -18.44 2.03 8.26
N GLU A 96 -19.73 2.36 8.26
CA GLU A 96 -20.80 1.41 7.91
C GLU A 96 -20.69 0.92 6.46
N GLU A 97 -20.45 1.84 5.52
CA GLU A 97 -20.28 1.51 4.10
C GLU A 97 -19.05 0.66 3.83
N LEU A 98 -17.93 0.94 4.51
CA LEU A 98 -16.71 0.15 4.42
C LEU A 98 -16.95 -1.28 4.91
N ALA A 99 -17.56 -1.43 6.09
CA ALA A 99 -17.89 -2.75 6.65
C ALA A 99 -18.78 -3.56 5.70
N ARG A 100 -19.83 -2.92 5.16
CA ARG A 100 -20.72 -3.52 4.14
C ARG A 100 -19.93 -3.92 2.89
N PHE A 101 -19.09 -3.02 2.38
CA PHE A 101 -18.36 -3.21 1.13
C PHE A 101 -17.44 -4.43 1.20
N VAL A 102 -16.61 -4.54 2.25
CA VAL A 102 -15.72 -5.70 2.44
C VAL A 102 -16.42 -6.92 3.04
N GLN A 103 -17.71 -6.81 3.36
CA GLN A 103 -18.53 -7.87 3.94
C GLN A 103 -17.94 -8.42 5.25
N LEU A 104 -17.51 -7.50 6.13
CA LEU A 104 -17.04 -7.81 7.47
C LEU A 104 -17.91 -7.11 8.52
N PRO A 105 -18.00 -7.64 9.76
CA PRO A 105 -19.00 -7.18 10.74
C PRO A 105 -18.93 -5.69 11.10
N ARG A 106 -17.73 -5.12 11.19
CA ARG A 106 -17.52 -3.71 11.54
C ARG A 106 -16.23 -3.20 10.92
N ALA A 107 -16.16 -1.89 10.65
CA ALA A 107 -14.96 -1.19 10.23
C ALA A 107 -14.70 0.03 11.12
N LEU A 108 -13.45 0.49 11.14
CA LEU A 108 -12.99 1.70 11.83
C LEU A 108 -12.11 2.51 10.87
N TYR A 109 -12.43 3.77 10.66
CA TYR A 109 -11.78 4.64 9.68
C TYR A 109 -10.67 5.49 10.32
N PHE A 110 -9.50 5.52 9.69
CA PHE A 110 -8.32 6.24 10.13
C PHE A 110 -7.87 7.26 9.08
N TYR A 111 -7.31 8.37 9.55
CA TYR A 111 -6.89 9.47 8.69
C TYR A 111 -5.67 9.16 7.78
N ALA A 112 -4.84 8.17 8.11
CA ALA A 112 -3.65 7.82 7.32
C ALA A 112 -3.21 6.36 7.48
N GLY A 113 -2.94 5.66 6.37
CA GLY A 113 -2.63 4.22 6.38
C GLY A 113 -1.33 3.82 7.09
N PHE A 114 -0.23 4.58 6.94
CA PHE A 114 1.01 4.27 7.68
C PHE A 114 0.76 4.33 9.19
N ALA A 115 0.09 5.40 9.65
CA ALA A 115 -0.20 5.63 11.05
C ALA A 115 -1.22 4.64 11.61
N THR A 116 -2.07 4.03 10.77
CA THR A 116 -2.95 2.92 11.16
C THR A 116 -2.15 1.69 11.54
N ASN A 117 -1.32 1.14 10.64
CA ASN A 117 -0.54 -0.06 10.94
C ASN A 117 0.40 0.11 12.12
N ALA A 118 1.09 1.26 12.18
CA ALA A 118 2.03 1.57 13.25
C ALA A 118 1.36 1.65 14.64
N SER A 119 0.04 1.81 14.71
CA SER A 119 -0.70 2.02 15.96
C SER A 119 -1.66 0.89 16.33
N ILE A 120 -2.23 0.15 15.36
CA ILE A 120 -3.13 -0.97 15.65
C ILE A 120 -2.36 -2.19 16.17
N ILE A 121 -1.13 -2.41 15.69
CA ILE A 121 -0.28 -3.51 16.17
C ILE A 121 0.03 -3.38 17.67
N PRO A 122 0.59 -2.25 18.18
CA PRO A 122 0.80 -2.06 19.61
C PRO A 122 -0.49 -1.93 20.43
N ALA A 123 -1.65 -1.76 19.79
CA ALA A 123 -2.94 -1.84 20.48
C ALA A 123 -3.37 -3.30 20.71
N LEU A 124 -3.02 -4.23 19.82
CA LEU A 124 -3.40 -5.65 19.89
C LEU A 124 -2.46 -6.46 20.80
N VAL A 125 -1.16 -6.21 20.70
CA VAL A 125 -0.11 -6.99 21.36
C VAL A 125 0.91 -6.11 22.06
N GLY A 126 1.52 -6.64 23.12
CA GLY A 126 2.47 -5.95 23.98
C GLY A 126 3.60 -6.84 24.49
N ALA A 127 4.33 -6.35 25.50
CA ALA A 127 5.33 -7.15 26.20
C ALA A 127 4.70 -8.42 26.81
N GLY A 128 5.28 -9.59 26.52
CA GLY A 128 4.75 -10.90 26.92
C GLY A 128 3.94 -11.61 25.83
N ASP A 129 3.62 -10.92 24.73
CA ASP A 129 2.94 -11.49 23.56
C ASP A 129 3.95 -11.78 22.43
N ALA A 130 3.49 -12.45 21.36
CA ALA A 130 4.33 -12.78 20.19
C ALA A 130 3.73 -12.27 18.87
N ILE A 131 4.61 -11.82 17.98
CA ILE A 131 4.31 -11.42 16.60
C ILE A 131 5.07 -12.31 15.64
N PHE A 132 4.42 -12.73 14.55
CA PHE A 132 5.03 -13.45 13.44
C PHE A 132 4.89 -12.57 12.18
N SER A 133 6.01 -12.06 11.68
CA SER A 133 6.03 -11.03 10.63
C SER A 133 6.75 -11.55 9.39
N ASP A 134 6.06 -11.53 8.24
CA ASP A 134 6.67 -11.83 6.95
C ASP A 134 7.87 -10.89 6.69
N ALA A 135 8.96 -11.47 6.19
CA ALA A 135 10.22 -10.80 5.93
C ALA A 135 10.15 -9.56 5.02
N LEU A 136 9.14 -9.47 4.14
CA LEU A 136 8.94 -8.40 3.17
C LEU A 136 7.78 -7.46 3.50
N ASN A 137 7.20 -7.58 4.70
CA ASN A 137 6.14 -6.69 5.16
C ASN A 137 6.48 -5.21 4.98
N HIS A 138 5.45 -4.41 4.68
CA HIS A 138 5.61 -2.97 4.54
C HIS A 138 6.18 -2.32 5.82
N ALA A 139 6.95 -1.25 5.65
CA ALA A 139 7.62 -0.55 6.76
C ALA A 139 6.67 -0.13 7.89
N SER A 140 5.42 0.22 7.57
CA SER A 140 4.42 0.58 8.59
C SER A 140 4.04 -0.59 9.52
N LEU A 141 4.00 -1.81 9.00
CA LEU A 141 3.79 -3.02 9.79
C LEU A 141 5.02 -3.32 10.64
N ILE A 142 6.22 -3.24 10.04
CA ILE A 142 7.50 -3.43 10.76
C ILE A 142 7.61 -2.46 11.94
N ASP A 143 7.30 -1.19 11.72
CA ASP A 143 7.37 -0.16 12.75
C ASP A 143 6.31 -0.36 13.82
N GLY A 144 5.09 -0.79 13.46
CA GLY A 144 4.08 -1.21 14.43
C GLY A 144 4.52 -2.40 15.28
N CYS A 145 5.16 -3.41 14.67
CA CYS A 145 5.73 -4.55 15.39
C CYS A 145 6.78 -4.08 16.40
N ARG A 146 7.71 -3.20 15.99
CA ARG A 146 8.73 -2.64 16.88
C ARG A 146 8.15 -1.83 18.03
N LEU A 147 7.09 -1.05 17.78
CA LEU A 147 6.43 -0.23 18.80
C LEU A 147 5.67 -1.07 19.84
N SER A 148 5.26 -2.31 19.50
CA SER A 148 4.49 -3.19 20.40
C SER A 148 5.27 -3.66 21.63
N ARG A 149 6.60 -3.80 21.52
CA ARG A 149 7.45 -4.50 22.52
C ARG A 149 7.14 -5.99 22.71
N ALA A 150 6.31 -6.58 21.85
CA ALA A 150 6.11 -8.02 21.78
C ALA A 150 7.37 -8.73 21.26
N GLN A 151 7.47 -10.04 21.49
CA GLN A 151 8.53 -10.86 20.89
C GLN A 151 8.26 -11.00 19.38
N ILE A 152 9.19 -10.53 18.55
CA ILE A 152 9.03 -10.54 17.08
C ILE A 152 9.78 -11.76 16.50
N HIS A 153 9.02 -12.64 15.85
CA HIS A 153 9.52 -13.75 15.05
C HIS A 153 9.38 -13.38 13.56
N ARG A 154 10.51 -13.12 12.89
CA ARG A 154 10.52 -12.89 11.44
C ARG A 154 10.69 -14.22 10.72
N PHE A 155 9.84 -14.49 9.73
CA PHE A 155 9.96 -15.67 8.86
C PHE A 155 10.21 -15.24 7.41
N GLU A 156 10.83 -16.11 6.62
CA GLU A 156 11.12 -15.83 5.21
C GLU A 156 9.83 -15.67 4.40
N HIS A 157 9.89 -14.85 3.37
CA HIS A 157 8.71 -14.41 2.65
C HIS A 157 7.92 -15.58 2.04
N GLY A 158 6.63 -15.69 2.40
CA GLY A 158 5.75 -16.77 1.93
C GLY A 158 6.07 -18.17 2.49
N ASP A 159 7.01 -18.32 3.42
CA ASP A 159 7.38 -19.62 3.99
C ASP A 159 6.41 -20.03 5.12
N LEU A 160 5.28 -20.61 4.72
CA LEU A 160 4.26 -21.11 5.66
C LEU A 160 4.77 -22.25 6.55
N ALA A 161 5.74 -23.04 6.09
CA ALA A 161 6.31 -24.13 6.88
C ALA A 161 7.17 -23.57 8.02
N ALA A 162 8.00 -22.56 7.74
CA ALA A 162 8.75 -21.85 8.79
C ALA A 162 7.80 -21.13 9.76
N LEU A 163 6.75 -20.48 9.25
CA LEU A 163 5.72 -19.86 10.11
C LEU A 163 5.07 -20.89 11.03
N GLU A 164 4.69 -22.05 10.51
CA GLU A 164 4.12 -23.14 11.31
C GLU A 164 5.06 -23.60 12.43
N GLN A 165 6.34 -23.82 12.12
CA GLN A 165 7.34 -24.20 13.13
C GLN A 165 7.46 -23.16 14.24
N LEU A 166 7.47 -21.88 13.88
CA LEU A 166 7.53 -20.77 14.84
C LEU A 166 6.27 -20.71 15.71
N LEU A 167 5.07 -20.87 15.12
CA LEU A 167 3.81 -20.88 15.84
C LEU A 167 3.72 -22.05 16.82
N ALA A 168 4.11 -23.26 16.39
CA ALA A 168 4.10 -24.47 17.21
C ALA A 168 5.07 -24.40 18.39
N ALA A 169 6.22 -23.77 18.21
CA ALA A 169 7.22 -23.60 19.27
C ALA A 169 6.91 -22.46 20.25
N CYS A 170 5.91 -21.60 19.94
CA CYS A 170 5.64 -20.40 20.70
C CYS A 170 4.71 -20.67 21.90
N PRO A 171 5.19 -20.51 23.15
CA PRO A 171 4.43 -20.90 24.33
C PRO A 171 3.42 -19.85 24.79
N VAL A 172 3.46 -18.62 24.25
CA VAL A 172 2.58 -17.54 24.68
C VAL A 172 1.18 -17.67 24.08
N GLN A 173 0.17 -17.23 24.81
CA GLN A 173 -1.22 -17.34 24.36
C GLN A 173 -1.55 -16.35 23.25
N ARG A 174 -1.22 -15.07 23.42
CA ARG A 174 -1.59 -14.02 22.47
C ARG A 174 -0.56 -13.95 21.35
N LYS A 175 -0.97 -14.40 20.15
CA LYS A 175 -0.16 -14.47 18.94
C LYS A 175 -0.78 -13.63 17.83
N LEU A 176 0.05 -12.82 17.16
CA LEU A 176 -0.36 -12.02 16.00
C LEU A 176 0.49 -12.37 14.79
N VAL A 177 -0.12 -12.91 13.74
CA VAL A 177 0.51 -13.06 12.42
C VAL A 177 0.23 -11.80 11.61
N VAL A 178 1.25 -11.24 10.97
CA VAL A 178 1.18 -9.99 10.22
C VAL A 178 1.71 -10.21 8.81
N SER A 179 0.91 -9.87 7.81
CA SER A 179 1.30 -9.95 6.40
C SER A 179 0.70 -8.82 5.57
N ASP A 180 1.45 -8.28 4.60
CA ASP A 180 0.85 -7.68 3.41
C ASP A 180 0.05 -8.76 2.67
N ALA A 181 -1.07 -8.41 2.05
CA ALA A 181 -1.81 -9.27 1.13
C ALA A 181 -1.23 -9.21 -0.28
N VAL A 182 -0.82 -8.01 -0.71
CA VAL A 182 -0.12 -7.74 -1.96
C VAL A 182 1.15 -6.96 -1.65
N PHE A 183 2.30 -7.55 -1.96
CA PHE A 183 3.60 -6.98 -1.59
C PHE A 183 3.98 -5.85 -2.53
N SER A 184 4.14 -4.65 -1.98
CA SER A 184 4.18 -3.41 -2.74
C SER A 184 5.29 -3.31 -3.78
N MET A 185 6.43 -3.97 -3.59
CA MET A 185 7.61 -3.89 -4.46
C MET A 185 7.63 -4.93 -5.58
N ASP A 186 6.90 -6.02 -5.39
CA ASP A 186 7.02 -7.24 -6.20
C ASP A 186 5.70 -7.53 -6.92
N GLY A 187 4.58 -7.15 -6.31
CA GLY A 187 3.23 -7.29 -6.85
C GLY A 187 2.62 -8.68 -6.64
N ASN A 188 3.33 -9.58 -5.98
CA ASN A 188 2.85 -10.92 -5.66
C ASN A 188 1.88 -10.91 -4.47
N LEU A 189 1.09 -11.98 -4.39
CA LEU A 189 0.05 -12.19 -3.38
C LEU A 189 0.56 -13.10 -2.26
N ALA A 190 0.10 -12.84 -1.04
CA ALA A 190 0.22 -13.79 0.07
C ALA A 190 -0.72 -15.00 -0.13
N ASP A 191 -0.32 -16.15 0.39
CA ASP A 191 -1.23 -17.29 0.57
C ASP A 191 -2.15 -17.03 1.78
N ILE A 192 -3.21 -16.25 1.56
CA ILE A 192 -4.14 -15.82 2.62
C ILE A 192 -4.86 -17.01 3.25
N GLU A 193 -5.24 -18.01 2.45
CA GLU A 193 -5.90 -19.23 2.94
C GLU A 193 -4.97 -20.03 3.85
N GLY A 194 -3.71 -20.23 3.44
CA GLY A 194 -2.70 -20.90 4.24
C GLY A 194 -2.35 -20.14 5.53
N LEU A 195 -2.20 -18.81 5.46
CA LEU A 195 -1.99 -17.97 6.64
C LEU A 195 -3.15 -18.09 7.65
N LEU A 196 -4.40 -18.03 7.18
CA LEU A 196 -5.57 -18.15 8.04
C LEU A 196 -5.68 -19.56 8.65
N ALA A 197 -5.43 -20.62 7.87
CA ALA A 197 -5.47 -21.99 8.37
C ALA A 197 -4.48 -22.20 9.52
N LEU A 198 -3.27 -21.63 9.43
CA LEU A 198 -2.30 -21.65 10.53
C LEU A 198 -2.78 -20.83 11.73
N CYS A 199 -3.37 -19.67 11.52
CA CYS A 199 -3.91 -18.86 12.60
C CYS A 199 -5.05 -19.57 13.36
N GLU A 200 -5.90 -20.30 12.65
CA GLU A 200 -6.97 -21.10 13.24
C GLU A 200 -6.42 -22.30 14.02
N ARG A 201 -5.42 -22.99 13.47
CA ARG A 201 -4.78 -24.15 14.11
C ARG A 201 -4.02 -23.80 15.40
N TYR A 202 -3.34 -22.66 15.43
CA TYR A 202 -2.44 -22.27 16.55
C TYR A 202 -2.99 -21.15 17.45
N ASP A 203 -4.29 -20.85 17.34
CA ASP A 203 -4.98 -19.80 18.09
C ASP A 203 -4.29 -18.43 17.99
N ALA A 204 -4.01 -18.00 16.75
CA ALA A 204 -3.46 -16.69 16.45
C ALA A 204 -4.51 -15.77 15.78
N LEU A 205 -4.23 -14.47 15.82
CA LEU A 205 -4.93 -13.45 15.03
C LEU A 205 -4.12 -13.13 13.78
N LEU A 206 -4.78 -13.00 12.62
CA LEU A 206 -4.18 -12.51 11.37
C LEU A 206 -4.49 -11.03 11.18
N LEU A 207 -3.47 -10.18 11.12
CA LEU A 207 -3.56 -8.83 10.58
C LEU A 207 -3.07 -8.84 9.13
N LEU A 208 -4.00 -8.62 8.20
CA LEU A 208 -3.75 -8.62 6.76
C LEU A 208 -3.83 -7.20 6.21
N ASP A 209 -2.73 -6.66 5.69
CA ASP A 209 -2.68 -5.35 5.01
C ASP A 209 -2.91 -5.51 3.51
N ASP A 210 -4.10 -5.14 3.04
CA ASP A 210 -4.48 -5.17 1.64
C ASP A 210 -4.45 -3.79 0.97
N ALA A 211 -3.45 -2.98 1.30
CA ALA A 211 -3.31 -1.65 0.71
C ALA A 211 -3.18 -1.68 -0.82
N HIS A 212 -2.67 -2.76 -1.40
CA HIS A 212 -2.44 -2.89 -2.85
C HIS A 212 -3.46 -3.76 -3.59
N GLY A 213 -4.32 -4.50 -2.89
CA GLY A 213 -5.41 -5.28 -3.50
C GLY A 213 -6.79 -4.63 -3.39
N PHE A 214 -7.06 -3.84 -2.34
CA PHE A 214 -8.34 -3.17 -2.15
C PHE A 214 -8.71 -2.29 -3.36
N GLY A 215 -9.95 -2.40 -3.83
CA GLY A 215 -10.47 -1.73 -5.03
C GLY A 215 -10.20 -2.48 -6.33
N VAL A 216 -9.14 -3.28 -6.38
CA VAL A 216 -8.66 -3.93 -7.61
C VAL A 216 -9.02 -5.42 -7.64
N LEU A 217 -8.72 -6.14 -6.57
CA LEU A 217 -8.84 -7.59 -6.52
C LEU A 217 -10.20 -8.04 -6.00
N GLY A 218 -10.54 -9.29 -6.30
CA GLY A 218 -11.78 -9.92 -5.86
C GLY A 218 -13.03 -9.38 -6.58
N PRO A 219 -14.18 -10.03 -6.34
CA PRO A 219 -15.44 -9.61 -6.93
C PRO A 219 -15.76 -8.16 -6.54
N GLN A 220 -16.17 -7.36 -7.52
CA GLN A 220 -16.52 -5.94 -7.34
C GLN A 220 -15.40 -5.07 -6.74
N GLY A 221 -14.14 -5.54 -6.77
CA GLY A 221 -13.00 -4.80 -6.19
C GLY A 221 -12.96 -4.83 -4.66
N ARG A 222 -13.57 -5.83 -4.02
CA ARG A 222 -13.63 -5.93 -2.54
C ARG A 222 -12.28 -6.16 -1.86
N GLY A 223 -11.24 -6.53 -2.61
CA GLY A 223 -9.89 -6.76 -2.12
C GLY A 223 -9.51 -8.24 -2.10
N SER A 224 -8.27 -8.49 -1.68
CA SER A 224 -7.60 -9.79 -1.67
C SER A 224 -8.29 -10.82 -0.78
N LEU A 225 -8.86 -10.39 0.36
CA LEU A 225 -9.62 -11.30 1.23
C LEU A 225 -10.87 -11.85 0.54
N ALA A 226 -11.56 -11.02 -0.24
CA ALA A 226 -12.69 -11.43 -1.05
C ALA A 226 -12.26 -12.27 -2.26
N ALA A 227 -11.09 -11.98 -2.84
CA ALA A 227 -10.48 -12.81 -3.89
C ALA A 227 -10.19 -14.24 -3.39
N ALA A 228 -9.75 -14.38 -2.15
CA ALA A 228 -9.57 -15.67 -1.46
C ALA A 228 -10.90 -16.31 -1.00
N GLY A 229 -12.05 -15.64 -1.19
CA GLY A 229 -13.35 -16.17 -0.80
C GLY A 229 -13.60 -16.22 0.71
N LEU A 230 -12.88 -15.42 1.50
CA LEU A 230 -12.89 -15.41 2.97
C LEU A 230 -13.68 -14.21 3.56
N THR A 231 -14.74 -13.79 2.88
CA THR A 231 -15.63 -12.71 3.32
C THR A 231 -17.08 -13.19 3.49
N GLY A 232 -17.95 -12.35 4.05
CA GLY A 232 -19.36 -12.70 4.26
C GLY A 232 -19.52 -13.92 5.17
N ALA A 233 -20.27 -14.93 4.73
CA ALA A 233 -20.51 -16.14 5.51
C ALA A 233 -19.25 -16.99 5.79
N LYS A 234 -18.17 -16.77 5.02
CA LYS A 234 -16.87 -17.44 5.20
C LYS A 234 -15.86 -16.56 5.94
N ALA A 235 -16.24 -15.37 6.40
CA ALA A 235 -15.36 -14.50 7.16
C ALA A 235 -14.99 -15.15 8.49
N SER A 236 -13.69 -15.23 8.78
CA SER A 236 -13.19 -15.74 10.06
C SER A 236 -13.07 -14.60 11.07
N PRO A 237 -13.49 -14.78 12.34
CA PRO A 237 -13.31 -13.78 13.39
C PRO A 237 -11.83 -13.55 13.75
N ARG A 238 -10.92 -14.37 13.22
CA ARG A 238 -9.47 -14.27 13.41
C ARG A 238 -8.76 -13.38 12.39
N VAL A 239 -9.50 -12.73 11.49
CA VAL A 239 -8.93 -11.81 10.50
C VAL A 239 -9.27 -10.37 10.87
N LEU A 240 -8.24 -9.54 10.98
CA LEU A 240 -8.33 -8.10 10.86
C LEU A 240 -7.82 -7.70 9.47
N TYR A 241 -8.75 -7.23 8.65
CA TYR A 241 -8.47 -6.74 7.32
C TYR A 241 -8.21 -5.25 7.37
N MET A 242 -6.98 -4.84 7.06
CA MET A 242 -6.60 -3.43 6.92
C MET A 242 -6.49 -3.11 5.43
N ALA A 243 -6.98 -1.95 5.01
CA ALA A 243 -6.71 -1.43 3.68
C ALA A 243 -6.53 0.08 3.70
N THR A 244 -5.71 0.58 2.77
CA THR A 244 -5.57 2.02 2.56
C THR A 244 -6.57 2.54 1.54
N LEU A 245 -6.96 3.81 1.74
CA LEU A 245 -7.88 4.53 0.89
C LEU A 245 -7.16 5.60 0.03
N SER A 246 -5.82 5.63 0.09
CA SER A 246 -4.97 6.54 -0.69
C SER A 246 -4.44 5.96 -2.00
N LYS A 247 -4.94 4.79 -2.42
CA LYS A 247 -4.49 4.07 -3.62
C LYS A 247 -5.64 3.95 -4.62
N ALA A 248 -6.18 2.75 -4.85
CA ALA A 248 -7.29 2.54 -5.79
C ALA A 248 -8.54 3.38 -5.48
N ALA A 249 -8.77 3.72 -4.20
CA ALA A 249 -9.88 4.58 -3.79
C ALA A 249 -9.64 6.08 -4.01
N GLY A 250 -8.44 6.50 -4.43
CA GLY A 250 -8.18 7.84 -4.94
C GLY A 250 -8.23 9.00 -3.92
N VAL A 251 -8.32 8.75 -2.62
CA VAL A 251 -8.40 9.82 -1.60
C VAL A 251 -7.23 9.69 -0.62
N SER A 252 -7.49 9.42 0.66
CA SER A 252 -6.49 9.27 1.71
C SER A 252 -7.10 8.52 2.88
N GLY A 253 -6.27 8.13 3.84
CA GLY A 253 -6.70 7.35 4.99
C GLY A 253 -6.59 5.84 4.80
N ALA A 254 -7.20 5.14 5.73
CA ALA A 254 -7.25 3.69 5.79
C ALA A 254 -8.40 3.24 6.67
N PHE A 255 -8.74 1.96 6.63
CA PHE A 255 -9.65 1.37 7.59
C PHE A 255 -9.16 0.01 8.04
N VAL A 256 -9.66 -0.42 9.18
CA VAL A 256 -9.54 -1.79 9.67
C VAL A 256 -10.93 -2.36 9.85
N ALA A 257 -11.17 -3.56 9.34
CA ALA A 257 -12.44 -4.26 9.43
C ALA A 257 -12.26 -5.69 9.93
N GLY A 258 -13.25 -6.21 10.66
CA GLY A 258 -13.19 -7.54 11.24
C GLY A 258 -14.23 -7.74 12.33
N HIS A 259 -13.94 -8.63 13.28
CA HIS A 259 -14.86 -8.94 14.37
C HIS A 259 -15.17 -7.70 15.23
N ALA A 260 -16.45 -7.49 15.57
CA ALA A 260 -16.92 -6.26 16.22
C ALA A 260 -16.19 -5.92 17.53
N LEU A 261 -15.85 -6.93 18.35
CA LEU A 261 -15.08 -6.74 19.60
C LEU A 261 -13.63 -6.32 19.35
N LEU A 262 -13.00 -6.78 18.27
CA LEU A 262 -11.64 -6.37 17.94
C LEU A 262 -11.63 -4.93 17.44
N ILE A 263 -12.62 -4.56 16.61
CA ILE A 263 -12.77 -3.18 16.16
C ILE A 263 -13.09 -2.23 17.32
N GLU A 264 -13.93 -2.64 18.26
CA GLU A 264 -14.16 -1.88 19.49
C GLU A 264 -12.87 -1.72 20.30
N TRP A 265 -12.09 -2.79 20.46
CA TRP A 265 -10.81 -2.71 21.15
C TRP A 265 -9.85 -1.72 20.48
N LEU A 266 -9.75 -1.75 19.15
CA LEU A 266 -8.93 -0.81 18.39
C LEU A 266 -9.41 0.63 18.57
N LEU A 267 -10.72 0.89 18.53
CA LEU A 267 -11.30 2.21 18.81
C LEU A 267 -10.83 2.75 20.17
N GLN A 268 -10.83 1.91 21.21
CA GLN A 268 -10.49 2.31 22.57
C GLN A 268 -8.98 2.44 22.83
N LYS A 269 -8.13 1.71 22.10
CA LYS A 269 -6.69 1.58 22.39
C LYS A 269 -5.77 2.25 21.39
N THR A 270 -6.24 2.54 20.19
CA THR A 270 -5.36 3.00 19.11
C THR A 270 -5.00 4.47 19.28
N ARG A 271 -3.73 4.74 19.62
CA ARG A 271 -3.23 6.09 19.91
C ARG A 271 -3.39 7.08 18.75
N SER A 272 -3.16 6.63 17.51
CA SER A 272 -3.34 7.49 16.32
C SER A 272 -4.80 7.78 15.99
N TYR A 273 -5.74 7.09 16.64
CA TYR A 273 -7.16 7.43 16.61
C TYR A 273 -7.51 8.42 17.73
N THR A 274 -7.07 8.15 18.96
CA THR A 274 -7.42 8.98 20.13
C THR A 274 -6.74 10.37 20.13
N PHE A 275 -5.46 10.44 19.75
CA PHE A 275 -4.62 11.62 19.93
C PHE A 275 -4.31 12.39 18.64
N ALA A 276 -4.93 12.01 17.51
CA ALA A 276 -4.81 12.73 16.25
C ALA A 276 -6.13 13.39 15.89
N THR A 277 -6.06 14.49 15.15
CA THR A 277 -7.23 15.12 14.53
C THR A 277 -7.90 14.14 13.55
N ALA A 278 -9.22 14.04 13.59
CA ALA A 278 -9.97 13.17 12.68
C ALA A 278 -9.80 13.62 11.23
N ALA A 279 -9.96 12.68 10.29
CA ALA A 279 -9.99 13.02 8.87
C ALA A 279 -11.18 13.94 8.57
N PRO A 280 -10.98 15.03 7.80
CA PRO A 280 -12.07 15.91 7.38
C PRO A 280 -13.23 15.16 6.71
N ALA A 281 -14.46 15.59 7.00
CA ALA A 281 -15.69 14.97 6.50
C ALA A 281 -15.78 14.96 4.96
N MET A 282 -15.19 15.96 4.29
CA MET A 282 -15.10 16.00 2.82
C MET A 282 -14.40 14.77 2.23
N LEU A 283 -13.41 14.21 2.93
CA LEU A 283 -12.72 13.00 2.49
C LEU A 283 -13.63 11.79 2.65
N ALA A 284 -14.44 11.74 3.71
CA ALA A 284 -15.40 10.66 3.90
C ALA A 284 -16.47 10.68 2.81
N ARG A 285 -17.02 11.85 2.46
CA ARG A 285 -17.96 12.00 1.33
C ARG A 285 -17.38 11.53 0.00
N ALA A 286 -16.15 11.95 -0.31
CA ALA A 286 -15.46 11.48 -1.50
C ALA A 286 -15.30 9.95 -1.47
N LEU A 287 -14.90 9.38 -0.33
CA LEU A 287 -14.72 7.93 -0.20
C LEU A 287 -16.02 7.13 -0.35
N GLN A 288 -17.15 7.62 0.14
CA GLN A 288 -18.46 6.99 -0.10
C GLN A 288 -18.75 6.89 -1.60
N THR A 289 -18.52 7.97 -2.35
CA THR A 289 -18.60 7.96 -3.82
C THR A 289 -17.57 7.00 -4.44
N SER A 290 -16.35 6.94 -3.92
CA SER A 290 -15.33 6.01 -4.41
C SER A 290 -15.77 4.56 -4.26
N LEU A 291 -16.36 4.19 -3.13
CA LEU A 291 -16.82 2.81 -2.90
C LEU A 291 -17.90 2.42 -3.91
N GLN A 292 -18.83 3.33 -4.21
CA GLN A 292 -19.86 3.11 -5.23
C GLN A 292 -19.25 2.94 -6.62
N LEU A 293 -18.29 3.81 -6.99
CA LEU A 293 -17.59 3.71 -8.26
C LEU A 293 -16.83 2.38 -8.38
N ILE A 294 -16.09 1.99 -7.34
CA ILE A 294 -15.40 0.70 -7.28
C ILE A 294 -16.40 -0.46 -7.44
N GLU A 295 -17.49 -0.47 -6.66
CA GLU A 295 -18.47 -1.56 -6.67
C GLU A 295 -19.12 -1.72 -8.06
N GLN A 296 -19.44 -0.61 -8.73
CA GLN A 296 -20.21 -0.59 -9.99
C GLN A 296 -19.36 -0.68 -11.26
N HIS A 297 -18.13 -0.17 -11.27
CA HIS A 297 -17.35 0.02 -12.50
C HIS A 297 -16.36 -1.12 -12.75
N SER A 298 -16.85 -2.30 -13.17
CA SER A 298 -15.99 -3.42 -13.58
C SER A 298 -15.05 -3.05 -14.73
N ALA A 299 -15.49 -2.17 -15.63
CA ALA A 299 -14.73 -1.71 -16.79
C ALA A 299 -13.35 -1.13 -16.43
N LEU A 300 -13.21 -0.41 -15.32
CA LEU A 300 -11.90 0.14 -14.89
C LEU A 300 -10.92 -0.98 -14.51
N ARG A 301 -11.42 -2.02 -13.81
CA ARG A 301 -10.60 -3.20 -13.47
C ARG A 301 -10.27 -4.02 -14.71
N GLU A 302 -11.24 -4.23 -15.60
CA GLU A 302 -11.03 -4.94 -16.87
C GLU A 302 -9.98 -4.22 -17.74
N GLN A 303 -10.05 -2.90 -17.83
CA GLN A 303 -9.05 -2.09 -18.53
C GLN A 303 -7.66 -2.23 -17.90
N LEU A 304 -7.56 -2.10 -16.58
CA LEU A 304 -6.30 -2.30 -15.86
C LEU A 304 -5.71 -3.69 -16.14
N GLN A 305 -6.52 -4.75 -16.06
CA GLN A 305 -6.10 -6.12 -16.34
C GLN A 305 -5.65 -6.32 -17.79
N ALA A 306 -6.36 -5.72 -18.76
CA ALA A 306 -5.95 -5.73 -20.15
C ALA A 306 -4.58 -5.04 -20.37
N ARG A 307 -4.31 -3.93 -19.66
CA ARG A 307 -3.02 -3.24 -19.72
C ARG A 307 -1.89 -4.03 -19.03
N ILE A 308 -2.19 -4.71 -17.92
CA ILE A 308 -1.25 -5.64 -17.28
C ILE A 308 -0.88 -6.76 -18.26
N ALA A 309 -1.87 -7.40 -18.87
CA ALA A 309 -1.64 -8.47 -19.85
C ALA A 309 -0.80 -8.00 -21.04
N GLN A 310 -1.11 -6.82 -21.60
CA GLN A 310 -0.33 -6.23 -22.70
C GLN A 310 1.12 -5.97 -22.29
N LEU A 311 1.36 -5.33 -21.14
CA LEU A 311 2.71 -5.07 -20.67
C LEU A 311 3.50 -6.36 -20.49
N ARG A 312 2.91 -7.35 -19.80
CA ARG A 312 3.55 -8.64 -19.54
C ARG A 312 3.90 -9.37 -20.83
N ALA A 313 2.98 -9.41 -21.80
CA ALA A 313 3.22 -10.01 -23.11
C ALA A 313 4.30 -9.28 -23.90
N GLY A 314 4.26 -7.95 -23.93
CA GLY A 314 5.23 -7.12 -24.65
C GLY A 314 6.63 -7.13 -24.04
N LEU A 315 6.77 -7.41 -22.75
CA LEU A 315 8.07 -7.58 -22.10
C LEU A 315 8.73 -8.92 -22.44
N GLN A 316 7.98 -9.98 -22.76
CA GLN A 316 8.55 -11.33 -22.98
C GLN A 316 9.73 -11.37 -23.97
N PRO A 317 9.66 -10.73 -25.15
CA PRO A 317 10.79 -10.70 -26.09
C PRO A 317 12.03 -10.00 -25.53
N LEU A 318 11.83 -8.96 -24.70
CA LEU A 318 12.93 -8.20 -24.08
C LEU A 318 13.69 -9.01 -23.03
N LEU A 319 12.99 -9.90 -22.32
CA LEU A 319 13.60 -10.71 -21.26
C LEU A 319 14.63 -11.70 -21.81
N GLN A 320 14.44 -12.20 -23.04
CA GLN A 320 15.31 -13.23 -23.64
C GLN A 320 16.71 -12.73 -24.03
N GLY A 321 16.97 -11.41 -24.01
CA GLY A 321 18.25 -10.82 -24.44
C GLY A 321 18.96 -9.89 -23.44
N THR A 322 18.30 -9.50 -22.35
CA THR A 322 18.78 -8.43 -21.45
C THR A 322 19.27 -8.90 -20.09
N GLY A 323 19.01 -10.16 -19.74
CA GLY A 323 19.20 -10.66 -18.37
C GLY A 323 18.21 -10.06 -17.36
N TRP A 324 17.22 -9.28 -17.82
CA TRP A 324 16.14 -8.78 -16.96
C TRP A 324 15.16 -9.89 -16.63
N GLN A 325 14.50 -9.77 -15.47
CA GLN A 325 13.50 -10.72 -15.01
C GLN A 325 12.24 -9.98 -14.60
N LEU A 326 11.09 -10.32 -15.19
CA LEU A 326 9.80 -9.87 -14.71
C LEU A 326 9.28 -10.83 -13.63
N LEU A 327 9.03 -10.32 -12.43
CA LEU A 327 8.50 -11.16 -11.35
C LEU A 327 7.03 -11.56 -11.62
N PRO A 328 6.58 -12.70 -11.08
CA PRO A 328 5.17 -13.09 -11.10
C PRO A 328 4.32 -12.04 -10.37
N SER A 329 3.34 -11.47 -11.06
CA SER A 329 2.38 -10.54 -10.49
C SER A 329 1.15 -10.42 -11.39
N GLU A 330 -0.03 -10.57 -10.79
CA GLU A 330 -1.34 -10.34 -11.42
C GLU A 330 -1.93 -8.97 -11.05
N THR A 331 -1.16 -8.15 -10.34
CA THR A 331 -1.61 -6.88 -9.77
C THR A 331 -1.14 -5.70 -10.62
N ALA A 332 -1.60 -4.49 -10.27
CA ALA A 332 -1.16 -3.27 -10.93
C ALA A 332 0.35 -3.00 -10.81
N VAL A 333 1.03 -3.66 -9.87
CA VAL A 333 2.47 -3.54 -9.67
C VAL A 333 3.19 -4.63 -10.45
N GLN A 334 4.09 -4.25 -11.34
CA GLN A 334 4.88 -5.14 -12.19
C GLN A 334 6.36 -4.83 -11.95
N ALA A 335 7.09 -5.81 -11.40
CA ALA A 335 8.48 -5.65 -10.99
C ALA A 335 9.44 -6.21 -12.06
N LEU A 336 10.07 -5.32 -12.82
CA LEU A 336 11.12 -5.68 -13.79
C LEU A 336 12.49 -5.57 -13.11
N VAL A 337 13.03 -6.70 -12.68
CA VAL A 337 14.36 -6.82 -12.05
C VAL A 337 15.44 -6.62 -13.11
N VAL A 338 16.32 -5.66 -12.83
CA VAL A 338 17.45 -5.24 -13.68
C VAL A 338 18.78 -5.68 -13.06
N GLY A 339 18.83 -5.81 -11.73
CA GLY A 339 19.98 -6.29 -10.99
C GLY A 339 20.78 -5.16 -10.34
N ARG A 340 21.76 -4.58 -11.05
CA ARG A 340 22.65 -3.55 -10.50
C ARG A 340 21.96 -2.18 -10.37
N ASN A 341 22.35 -1.41 -9.33
CA ASN A 341 21.76 -0.10 -9.04
C ASN A 341 21.99 0.92 -10.16
N ASP A 342 23.21 0.98 -10.70
CA ASP A 342 23.59 1.89 -11.79
C ASP A 342 22.80 1.60 -13.07
N ALA A 343 22.63 0.33 -13.41
CA ALA A 343 21.82 -0.10 -14.56
C ALA A 343 20.34 0.30 -14.39
N ALA A 344 19.74 0.03 -13.23
CA ALA A 344 18.34 0.41 -12.96
C ALA A 344 18.14 1.95 -12.99
N LEU A 345 19.09 2.71 -12.42
CA LEU A 345 19.07 4.17 -12.45
C LEU A 345 19.27 4.71 -13.88
N GLY A 346 20.13 4.08 -14.67
CA GLY A 346 20.36 4.38 -16.08
C GLY A 346 19.09 4.20 -16.92
N LEU A 347 18.35 3.11 -16.70
CA LEU A 347 17.05 2.88 -17.34
C LEU A 347 16.01 3.93 -16.92
N MET A 348 15.87 4.19 -15.61
CA MET A 348 14.96 5.22 -15.10
C MET A 348 15.23 6.58 -15.75
N GLU A 349 16.49 7.00 -15.83
CA GLU A 349 16.85 8.27 -16.46
C GLU A 349 16.66 8.26 -17.98
N GLY A 350 16.95 7.13 -18.64
CA GLY A 350 16.70 6.92 -20.07
C GLY A 350 15.22 7.02 -20.44
N LEU A 351 14.34 6.46 -19.59
CA LEU A 351 12.89 6.57 -19.71
C LEU A 351 12.43 8.00 -19.45
N ARG A 352 12.98 8.67 -18.43
CA ARG A 352 12.66 10.07 -18.11
C ARG A 352 12.95 10.99 -19.30
N ARG A 353 14.08 10.82 -19.99
CA ARG A 353 14.42 11.58 -21.21
C ARG A 353 13.44 11.35 -22.37
N ARG A 354 12.71 10.24 -22.36
CA ARG A 354 11.64 9.90 -23.33
C ARG A 354 10.24 10.28 -22.83
N GLY A 355 10.15 11.08 -21.76
CA GLY A 355 8.88 11.52 -21.18
C GLY A 355 8.13 10.45 -20.38
N LEU A 356 8.81 9.38 -19.96
CA LEU A 356 8.24 8.29 -19.16
C LEU A 356 8.76 8.36 -17.72
N TRP A 357 7.85 8.35 -16.75
CA TRP A 357 8.19 8.38 -15.33
C TRP A 357 8.03 7.00 -14.70
N VAL A 358 9.14 6.27 -14.58
CA VAL A 358 9.17 4.89 -14.06
C VAL A 358 10.29 4.77 -13.01
N PRO A 359 9.97 4.60 -11.71
CA PRO A 359 10.96 4.63 -10.66
C PRO A 359 11.82 3.36 -10.61
N ALA A 360 13.12 3.55 -10.41
CA ALA A 360 14.02 2.49 -9.99
C ALA A 360 14.00 2.32 -8.46
N ILE A 361 13.73 1.11 -8.00
CA ILE A 361 13.78 0.71 -6.59
C ILE A 361 15.11 0.00 -6.33
N ARG A 362 15.77 0.36 -5.23
CA ARG A 362 17.11 -0.08 -4.84
C ARG A 362 17.19 -0.36 -3.34
N PRO A 363 18.24 -1.03 -2.84
CA PRO A 363 18.47 -1.20 -1.41
C PRO A 363 18.38 0.13 -0.64
N PRO A 364 17.90 0.13 0.61
CA PRO A 364 17.49 -1.04 1.41
C PRO A 364 16.06 -1.52 1.13
N THR A 365 15.32 -0.90 0.19
CA THR A 365 13.92 -1.25 -0.08
C THR A 365 13.74 -2.63 -0.72
N VAL A 366 14.74 -3.07 -1.49
CA VAL A 366 14.83 -4.43 -2.06
C VAL A 366 16.21 -5.01 -1.77
N PRO A 367 16.41 -6.34 -1.77
CA PRO A 367 17.71 -6.97 -1.54
C PRO A 367 18.81 -6.45 -2.49
N ALA A 368 20.06 -6.45 -2.01
CA ALA A 368 21.21 -6.09 -2.83
C ALA A 368 21.30 -6.98 -4.08
N GLY A 369 21.66 -6.37 -5.22
CA GLY A 369 21.73 -7.07 -6.51
C GLY A 369 20.37 -7.35 -7.16
N THR A 370 19.26 -6.85 -6.60
CA THR A 370 17.90 -7.04 -7.16
C THR A 370 17.19 -5.73 -7.46
N ALA A 371 17.95 -4.67 -7.81
CA ALA A 371 17.39 -3.39 -8.21
C ALA A 371 16.45 -3.57 -9.41
N ARG A 372 15.36 -2.82 -9.43
CA ARG A 372 14.24 -3.08 -10.35
C ARG A 372 13.53 -1.80 -10.75
N LEU A 373 12.93 -1.79 -11.93
CA LEU A 373 11.88 -0.83 -12.24
C LEU A 373 10.59 -1.32 -11.62
N ARG A 374 9.99 -0.52 -10.76
CA ARG A 374 8.64 -0.79 -10.23
C ARG A 374 7.63 -0.09 -11.11
N ILE A 375 7.11 -0.83 -12.08
CA ILE A 375 6.12 -0.34 -13.04
C ILE A 375 4.75 -0.47 -12.39
N ALA A 376 4.06 0.65 -12.17
CA ALA A 376 2.70 0.68 -11.64
C ALA A 376 1.72 1.12 -12.73
N LEU A 377 0.84 0.20 -13.12
CA LEU A 377 -0.23 0.45 -14.07
C LEU A 377 -1.46 1.05 -13.37
N SER A 378 -2.32 1.65 -14.17
CA SER A 378 -3.56 2.29 -13.77
C SER A 378 -4.56 2.11 -14.90
N ALA A 379 -5.85 2.06 -14.56
CA ALA A 379 -6.94 2.07 -15.53
C ALA A 379 -6.90 3.30 -16.46
N LEU A 380 -6.20 4.37 -16.09
CA LEU A 380 -6.01 5.55 -16.95
C LEU A 380 -5.04 5.33 -18.12
N HIS A 381 -4.26 4.25 -18.12
CA HIS A 381 -3.36 3.95 -19.23
C HIS A 381 -4.15 3.43 -20.43
N THR A 382 -3.83 3.99 -21.59
CA THR A 382 -4.29 3.52 -22.90
C THR A 382 -3.36 2.42 -23.42
N GLU A 383 -3.80 1.72 -24.47
CA GLU A 383 -2.94 0.76 -25.17
C GLU A 383 -1.67 1.42 -25.74
N ALA A 384 -1.81 2.65 -26.25
CA ALA A 384 -0.71 3.45 -26.79
C ALA A 384 0.32 3.81 -25.72
N ASP A 385 -0.12 4.12 -24.50
CA ASP A 385 0.78 4.43 -23.38
C ASP A 385 1.68 3.24 -23.06
N VAL A 386 1.11 2.02 -22.99
CA VAL A 386 1.88 0.79 -22.72
C VAL A 386 2.82 0.47 -23.89
N ASN A 387 2.38 0.64 -25.14
CA ASN A 387 3.25 0.49 -26.31
C ASN A 387 4.42 1.47 -26.28
N GLN A 388 4.20 2.72 -25.84
CA GLN A 388 5.25 3.72 -25.69
C GLN A 388 6.30 3.28 -24.65
N LEU A 389 5.87 2.72 -23.52
CA LEU A 389 6.79 2.18 -22.51
C LEU A 389 7.62 1.01 -23.06
N LEU A 390 6.96 0.06 -23.73
CA LEU A 390 7.62 -1.12 -24.31
C LEU A 390 8.67 -0.73 -25.36
N ALA A 391 8.34 0.19 -26.26
CA ALA A 391 9.27 0.70 -27.27
C ALA A 391 10.48 1.39 -26.63
N ALA A 392 10.25 2.23 -25.61
CA ALA A 392 11.34 2.90 -24.90
C ALA A 392 12.26 1.92 -24.15
N LEU A 393 11.70 0.85 -23.56
CA LEU A 393 12.48 -0.20 -22.92
C LEU A 393 13.29 -1.01 -23.95
N GLN A 394 12.72 -1.30 -25.13
CA GLN A 394 13.44 -1.97 -26.23
C GLN A 394 14.65 -1.16 -26.70
N GLU A 395 14.48 0.15 -26.91
CA GLU A 395 15.58 1.04 -27.30
C GLU A 395 16.69 1.12 -26.26
N LEU A 396 16.34 1.08 -24.96
CA LEU A 396 17.30 1.15 -23.86
C LEU A 396 17.95 -0.20 -23.53
N ALA A 397 17.34 -1.30 -23.99
CA ALA A 397 17.89 -2.65 -23.91
C ALA A 397 18.96 -2.93 -24.98
N SER A 398 18.97 -2.12 -26.05
CA SER A 398 19.90 -2.21 -27.19
C SER A 398 21.16 -1.40 -26.90
#